data_AF-A0A3A4JU08-F1
#
_entry.id   AF-A0A3A4JU08-F1
#
_cell.length_a   1.000
_cell.length_b   1.000
_cell.length_c   1.000
_cell.angle_alpha   90.00
_cell.angle_beta   90.00
_cell.angle_gamma   90.00
#
_symmetry.space_group_name_H-M   'P 1'
#
loop_
_entity.id
_entity.type
_entity.pdbx_description
1 polymer ?
#
loop_
_entity_poly.entity_id
_entity_poly.type
_entity_poly.pdbx_seq_one_letter_code
_entity_poly.pdbx_strand_id
1 'polypeptide(L)'
;MNYVNRHYFTLQELLTAAMLAALGGVTSSALSIVRAVVHTVVGLPFGLQFMAGIHVLWLVLAVGLIRKPGSATATGLLKGAVELFTGNPHGLLVFAYSGFAGLAVDLAWLLLARRHCLVTYVVAGGAGASTNILVFKVLASVPVHGALGAGLAFLAFVAFLSGVVLAGLLGWSLLRSLQLAGAVGAQCGAAPPKGACRGGKALGIVALTLALIGTIAFLAKSKSDSHLAHTRDAPTVSAGTMTTP
;
A
#
# COMPACT_ATOMS: atom_id res chain seq x y z
N MET A 1 41.46 21.49 6.40
CA MET A 1 40.83 20.53 5.47
C MET A 1 39.43 20.25 6.03
N ASN A 2 38.43 21.03 5.62
CA ASN A 2 37.07 20.90 6.14
C ASN A 2 36.38 19.76 5.39
N TYR A 3 36.23 18.59 6.03
CA TYR A 3 35.35 17.54 5.52
C TYR A 3 33.91 18.04 5.62
N VAL A 4 33.41 18.63 4.54
CA VAL A 4 31.98 18.90 4.37
C VAL A 4 31.31 17.54 4.16
N ASN A 5 30.96 16.89 5.26
CA ASN A 5 30.17 15.66 5.25
C ASN A 5 28.77 15.98 4.73
N ARG A 6 28.56 15.83 3.41
CA ARG A 6 27.25 15.93 2.76
C ARG A 6 26.45 14.66 3.02
N HIS A 7 26.02 14.45 4.27
CA HIS A 7 25.04 13.42 4.57
C HIS A 7 23.66 13.88 4.09
N TYR A 8 23.00 13.04 3.27
CA TYR A 8 21.67 13.33 2.74
C TYR A 8 20.60 13.36 3.85
N PHE A 9 20.72 12.44 4.82
CA PHE A 9 19.94 12.43 6.06
C PHE A 9 20.75 12.96 7.23
N THR A 10 20.13 13.75 8.10
CA THR A 10 20.71 14.12 9.40
C THR A 10 20.57 12.96 10.37
N LEU A 11 21.37 12.95 11.43
CA LEU A 11 21.25 11.93 12.49
C LEU A 11 19.84 11.90 13.10
N GLN A 12 19.24 13.07 13.31
CA GLN A 12 17.88 13.17 13.84
C GLN A 12 16.83 12.57 12.90
N GLU A 13 16.95 12.80 11.59
CA GLU A 13 16.06 12.20 10.60
C GLU A 13 16.22 10.68 10.51
N LEU A 14 17.46 10.20 10.58
CA LEU A 14 17.76 8.76 10.60
C LEU A 14 17.18 8.09 11.85
N LEU A 15 17.35 8.72 13.02
CA LEU A 15 16.78 8.25 14.28
C LEU A 15 15.25 8.25 14.22
N THR A 16 14.63 9.28 13.65
CA THR A 16 13.17 9.35 13.47
C THR A 16 12.67 8.22 12.55
N ALA A 17 13.37 7.98 11.43
CA ALA A 17 13.07 6.87 10.54
C ALA A 17 13.20 5.51 11.25
N ALA A 18 14.26 5.32 12.05
CA ALA A 18 14.50 4.09 12.80
C ALA A 18 13.46 3.87 13.91
N MET A 19 13.07 4.91 14.65
CA MET A 19 12.05 4.85 15.69
C MET A 19 10.69 4.45 15.10
N LEU A 20 10.28 5.10 13.99
CA LEU A 20 9.05 4.76 13.28
C LEU A 20 9.10 3.35 12.68
N ALA A 21 10.25 2.94 12.16
CA ALA A 21 10.46 1.60 11.63
C ALA A 21 10.36 0.52 12.71
N ALA A 22 10.95 0.75 13.89
CA ALA A 22 10.89 -0.18 15.02
C ALA A 22 9.45 -0.30 15.54
N LEU A 23 8.77 0.81 15.80
CA LEU A 23 7.36 0.82 16.20
C LEU A 23 6.47 0.15 15.15
N GLY A 24 6.68 0.50 13.89
CA GLY A 24 5.93 -0.07 12.77
C GLY A 24 6.18 -1.56 12.56
N GLY A 25 7.43 -2.01 12.73
CA GLY A 25 7.82 -3.41 12.54
C GLY A 25 7.20 -4.29 13.61
N VAL A 26 7.36 -3.92 14.89
CA VAL A 26 6.80 -4.66 16.02
C VAL A 26 5.27 -4.72 15.96
N THR A 27 4.61 -3.58 15.67
CA THR A 27 3.15 -3.56 15.51
C THR A 27 2.69 -4.39 14.32
N SER A 28 3.42 -4.39 13.21
CA SER A 28 3.09 -5.20 12.03
C SER A 28 3.25 -6.70 12.29
N SER A 29 4.26 -7.11 13.06
CA SER A 29 4.42 -8.51 13.50
C SER A 29 3.26 -8.96 14.37
N ALA A 30 2.88 -8.15 15.36
CA ALA A 30 1.70 -8.43 16.20
C ALA A 30 0.42 -8.54 15.35
N LEU A 31 0.21 -7.60 14.43
CA LEU A 31 -0.92 -7.65 13.51
C LEU A 31 -0.88 -8.86 12.57
N SER A 32 0.30 -9.35 12.20
CA SER A 32 0.45 -10.54 11.37
C SER A 32 0.00 -11.81 12.10
N ILE A 33 0.28 -11.91 13.41
CA ILE A 33 -0.22 -12.99 14.26
C ILE A 33 -1.75 -12.89 14.36
N VAL A 34 -2.29 -11.70 14.64
CA VAL A 34 -3.75 -11.49 14.70
C VAL A 34 -4.41 -11.86 13.37
N ARG A 35 -3.80 -11.48 12.24
CA ARG A 35 -4.27 -11.88 10.91
C ARG A 35 -4.32 -13.38 10.73
N ALA A 36 -3.27 -14.10 11.15
CA ALA A 36 -3.23 -15.55 11.04
C ALA A 36 -4.33 -16.21 11.88
N VAL A 37 -4.57 -15.76 13.11
CA VAL A 37 -5.62 -16.28 13.99
C VAL A 37 -7.01 -16.00 13.43
N VAL A 38 -7.28 -14.78 12.97
CA VAL A 38 -8.59 -14.46 12.37
C VAL A 38 -8.84 -15.26 11.10
N HIS A 39 -7.80 -15.46 10.28
CA HIS A 39 -7.89 -16.28 9.09
C HIS A 39 -8.28 -17.73 9.41
N THR A 40 -7.67 -18.34 10.43
CA THR A 40 -7.98 -19.71 10.83
C THR A 40 -9.37 -19.84 11.47
N VAL A 41 -9.83 -18.82 12.21
CA VAL A 41 -11.14 -18.84 12.88
C VAL A 41 -12.30 -18.56 11.93
N VAL A 42 -12.15 -17.56 11.06
CA VAL A 42 -13.24 -17.07 10.20
C VAL A 42 -13.26 -17.82 8.86
N GLY A 43 -12.16 -18.46 8.47
CA GLY A 43 -12.05 -19.19 7.20
C GLY A 43 -12.14 -18.31 5.95
N LEU A 44 -12.27 -16.99 6.12
CA LEU A 44 -12.27 -16.03 5.03
C LEU A 44 -10.82 -15.68 4.66
N PRO A 45 -10.34 -16.07 3.46
CA PRO A 45 -9.07 -15.57 2.98
C PRO A 45 -9.13 -14.04 2.96
N PHE A 46 -8.14 -13.38 3.58
CA PHE A 46 -7.98 -11.92 3.62
C PHE A 46 -8.94 -11.12 4.52
N GLY A 47 -9.58 -11.74 5.52
CA GLY A 47 -10.58 -11.09 6.41
C GLY A 47 -10.14 -9.84 7.18
N LEU A 48 -8.85 -9.52 7.24
CA LEU A 48 -8.31 -8.32 7.89
C LEU A 48 -7.58 -7.39 6.92
N GLN A 49 -7.99 -7.33 5.65
CA GLN A 49 -7.37 -6.42 4.67
C GLN A 49 -7.45 -4.94 5.10
N PHE A 50 -8.38 -4.60 5.99
CA PHE A 50 -8.43 -3.28 6.62
C PHE A 50 -7.24 -2.95 7.53
N MET A 51 -6.43 -3.93 7.94
CA MET A 51 -5.17 -3.72 8.66
C MET A 51 -4.02 -3.28 7.74
N ALA A 52 -4.21 -3.33 6.41
CA ALA A 52 -3.23 -2.87 5.43
C ALA A 52 -2.88 -1.38 5.62
N GLY A 53 -3.88 -0.55 5.94
CA GLY A 53 -3.66 0.87 6.20
C GLY A 53 -2.78 1.13 7.44
N ILE A 54 -2.88 0.31 8.50
CA ILE A 54 -2.02 0.47 9.69
C ILE A 54 -0.55 0.17 9.36
N HIS A 55 -0.28 -0.81 8.48
CA HIS A 55 1.10 -1.11 8.07
C HIS A 55 1.76 0.09 7.36
N VAL A 56 0.98 0.86 6.60
CA VAL A 56 1.47 1.97 5.77
C VAL A 56 1.47 3.31 6.52
N LEU A 57 0.70 3.41 7.60
CA LEU A 57 0.64 4.60 8.48
C LEU A 57 2.04 5.08 8.90
N TRP A 58 2.92 4.17 9.30
CA TRP A 58 4.29 4.50 9.74
C TRP A 58 5.13 5.14 8.63
N LEU A 59 4.95 4.70 7.39
CA LEU A 59 5.67 5.21 6.22
C LEU A 59 5.18 6.62 5.86
N VAL A 60 3.87 6.82 5.95
CA VAL A 60 3.23 8.13 5.71
C VAL A 60 3.65 9.14 6.78
N LEU A 61 3.76 8.72 8.05
CA LEU A 61 4.31 9.53 9.14
C LEU A 61 5.79 9.88 8.91
N ALA A 62 6.60 8.93 8.44
CA ALA A 62 8.01 9.16 8.15
C ALA A 62 8.21 10.27 7.09
N VAL A 63 7.46 10.22 5.99
CA VAL A 63 7.48 11.29 4.97
C VAL A 63 6.95 12.61 5.52
N GLY A 64 5.93 12.57 6.39
CA GLY A 64 5.37 13.76 7.01
C GLY A 64 6.33 14.48 7.97
N LEU A 65 7.13 13.72 8.71
CA LEU A 65 8.08 14.21 9.71
C LEU A 65 9.42 14.59 9.10
N ILE A 66 9.98 13.74 8.22
CA ILE A 66 11.32 13.92 7.64
C ILE A 66 11.29 14.86 6.43
N ARG A 67 10.20 14.87 5.65
CA ARG A 67 9.99 15.76 4.49
C ARG A 67 11.08 15.69 3.41
N LYS A 68 11.78 14.56 3.30
CA LYS A 68 12.77 14.28 2.26
C LYS A 68 12.32 13.13 1.38
N PRO A 69 12.60 13.16 0.07
CA PRO A 69 12.29 12.03 -0.80
C PRO A 69 13.18 10.85 -0.42
N GLY A 70 12.59 9.65 -0.42
CA GLY A 70 13.26 8.42 0.01
C GLY A 70 13.08 8.10 1.49
N SER A 71 12.40 8.97 2.25
CA SER A 71 12.20 8.75 3.69
C SER A 71 11.23 7.61 3.97
N ALA A 72 10.12 7.49 3.21
CA ALA A 72 9.21 6.36 3.36
C ALA A 72 9.86 5.04 2.94
N THR A 73 10.67 5.05 1.88
CA THR A 73 11.37 3.85 1.39
C THR A 73 12.40 3.37 2.42
N ALA A 74 13.22 4.28 2.97
CA ALA A 74 14.19 3.94 3.99
C ALA A 74 13.52 3.39 5.26
N THR A 75 12.47 4.07 5.76
CA THR A 75 11.67 3.57 6.89
C THR A 75 11.01 2.23 6.57
N GLY A 76 10.52 2.03 5.34
CA GLY A 76 9.87 0.80 4.90
C GLY A 76 10.81 -0.40 4.88
N LEU A 77 12.03 -0.21 4.37
CA LEU A 77 13.06 -1.26 4.40
C LEU A 77 13.47 -1.60 5.83
N LEU A 78 13.70 -0.60 6.68
CA LEU A 78 14.03 -0.81 8.09
C LEU A 78 12.89 -1.52 8.84
N LYS A 79 11.64 -1.09 8.63
CA LYS A 79 10.45 -1.72 9.20
C LYS A 79 10.37 -3.19 8.77
N GLY A 80 10.53 -3.45 7.47
CA GLY A 80 10.51 -4.79 6.92
C GLY A 80 11.61 -5.69 7.49
N ALA A 81 12.79 -5.13 7.75
CA ALA A 81 13.89 -5.85 8.40
C ALA A 81 13.53 -6.20 9.85
N VAL A 82 13.01 -5.24 10.63
CA VAL A 82 12.53 -5.51 12.00
C VAL A 82 11.48 -6.62 11.99
N GLU A 83 10.52 -6.54 11.08
CA GLU A 83 9.44 -7.52 10.97
C GLU A 83 9.95 -8.93 10.60
N LEU A 84 10.94 -9.01 9.71
CA LEU A 84 11.64 -10.24 9.37
C LEU A 84 12.35 -10.85 10.60
N PHE A 85 13.10 -10.04 11.36
CA PHE A 85 13.83 -10.50 12.54
C PHE A 85 12.93 -10.87 13.72
N THR A 86 11.73 -10.29 13.81
CA THR A 86 10.74 -10.67 14.83
C THR A 86 9.99 -11.99 14.52
N GLY A 87 10.34 -12.68 13.43
CA GLY A 87 9.82 -14.02 13.14
C GLY A 87 8.49 -14.06 12.39
N ASN A 88 8.25 -13.11 11.48
CA ASN A 88 7.01 -13.11 10.69
C ASN A 88 6.94 -14.36 9.77
N PRO A 89 5.80 -15.11 9.76
CA PRO A 89 5.61 -16.32 8.94
C PRO A 89 5.78 -16.10 7.43
N HIS A 90 5.71 -14.86 6.95
CA HIS A 90 5.90 -14.53 5.53
C HIS A 90 7.37 -14.30 5.13
N GLY A 91 8.32 -14.34 6.08
CA GLY A 91 9.76 -14.27 5.80
C GLY A 91 10.17 -13.06 4.95
N LEU A 92 11.04 -13.29 3.95
CA LEU A 92 11.61 -12.25 3.10
C LEU A 92 10.55 -11.46 2.30
N LEU A 93 9.35 -12.00 2.09
CA LEU A 93 8.27 -11.30 1.39
C LEU A 93 7.83 -10.03 2.12
N VAL A 94 7.91 -10.02 3.46
CA VAL A 94 7.55 -8.86 4.29
C VAL A 94 8.52 -7.70 4.09
N PHE A 95 9.80 -8.02 3.95
CA PHE A 95 10.84 -7.06 3.64
C PHE A 95 10.61 -6.45 2.26
N ALA A 96 10.37 -7.29 1.25
CA ALA A 96 10.08 -6.83 -0.11
C ALA A 96 8.84 -5.93 -0.16
N TYR A 97 7.71 -6.40 0.39
CA TYR A 97 6.48 -5.60 0.41
C TYR A 97 6.64 -4.28 1.15
N SER A 98 7.29 -4.27 2.33
CA SER A 98 7.48 -3.02 3.09
C SER A 98 8.37 -2.02 2.33
N GLY A 99 9.36 -2.51 1.58
CA GLY A 99 10.16 -1.69 0.66
C GLY A 99 9.33 -1.10 -0.48
N PHE A 100 8.53 -1.93 -1.18
CA PHE A 100 7.67 -1.46 -2.27
C PHE A 100 6.57 -0.51 -1.79
N ALA A 101 6.00 -0.73 -0.60
CA ALA A 101 5.04 0.18 0.01
C ALA A 101 5.69 1.55 0.29
N GLY A 102 6.91 1.57 0.83
CA GLY A 102 7.66 2.80 1.05
C GLY A 102 7.96 3.54 -0.25
N LEU A 103 8.35 2.80 -1.29
CA LEU A 103 8.57 3.36 -2.63
C LEU A 103 7.29 3.96 -3.22
N ALA A 104 6.15 3.29 -3.08
CA ALA A 104 4.87 3.80 -3.56
C ALA A 104 4.45 5.09 -2.83
N VAL A 105 4.70 5.17 -1.52
CA VAL A 105 4.45 6.37 -0.70
C VAL A 105 5.35 7.53 -1.14
N ASP A 106 6.65 7.29 -1.33
CA ASP A 106 7.59 8.30 -1.82
C ASP A 106 7.25 8.77 -3.24
N LEU A 107 6.86 7.85 -4.13
CA LEU A 107 6.46 8.18 -5.50
C LEU A 107 5.19 9.02 -5.51
N ALA A 108 4.17 8.66 -4.71
CA ALA A 108 2.97 9.47 -4.55
C ALA A 108 3.31 10.88 -4.04
N TRP A 109 4.19 10.99 -3.04
CA TRP A 109 4.63 12.28 -2.52
C TRP A 109 5.39 13.12 -3.56
N LEU A 110 6.22 12.48 -4.40
CA LEU A 110 6.94 13.12 -5.48
C LEU A 110 6.01 13.61 -6.60
N LEU A 111 5.06 12.77 -7.03
CA LEU A 111 4.06 13.09 -8.07
C LEU A 111 3.16 14.25 -7.66
N LEU A 112 2.88 14.38 -6.36
CA LEU A 112 2.10 15.49 -5.78
C LEU A 112 2.97 16.71 -5.45
N ALA A 113 4.13 16.86 -6.10
CA ALA A 113 5.04 17.98 -5.98
C ALA A 113 5.42 18.30 -4.52
N ARG A 114 5.54 17.26 -3.67
CA ARG A 114 5.96 17.38 -2.27
C ARG A 114 5.06 18.30 -1.43
N ARG A 115 3.79 18.46 -1.83
CA ARG A 115 2.87 19.36 -1.14
C ARG A 115 2.38 18.76 0.17
N HIS A 116 2.47 19.52 1.25
CA HIS A 116 1.91 19.16 2.56
C HIS A 116 0.41 19.45 2.63
N CYS A 117 -0.36 18.64 1.93
CA CYS A 117 -1.82 18.71 1.91
C CYS A 117 -2.39 17.35 2.29
N LEU A 118 -3.53 17.33 2.99
CA LEU A 118 -4.27 16.10 3.34
C LEU A 118 -4.36 15.11 2.17
N VAL A 119 -4.61 15.61 0.96
CA VAL A 119 -4.74 14.77 -0.23
C VAL A 119 -3.45 14.00 -0.56
N THR A 120 -2.29 14.61 -0.36
CA THR A 120 -1.00 13.94 -0.58
C THR A 120 -0.86 12.73 0.35
N TYR A 121 -1.23 12.88 1.62
CA TYR A 121 -1.19 11.79 2.59
C TYR A 121 -2.23 10.71 2.30
N VAL A 122 -3.42 11.12 1.85
CA VAL A 122 -4.49 10.19 1.42
C VAL A 122 -4.07 9.36 0.22
N VAL A 123 -3.53 9.98 -0.82
CA VAL A 123 -3.09 9.28 -2.03
C VAL A 123 -1.88 8.41 -1.72
N ALA A 124 -0.91 8.91 -0.94
CA ALA A 124 0.25 8.12 -0.55
C ALA A 124 -0.14 6.92 0.33
N GLY A 125 -1.05 7.12 1.29
CA GLY A 125 -1.58 6.05 2.14
C GLY A 125 -2.34 4.99 1.37
N GLY A 126 -3.23 5.40 0.46
CA GLY A 126 -3.95 4.48 -0.42
C GLY A 126 -3.03 3.73 -1.37
N ALA A 127 -2.12 4.44 -2.06
CA ALA A 127 -1.16 3.85 -2.98
C ALA A 127 -0.27 2.83 -2.26
N GLY A 128 0.35 3.21 -1.14
CA GLY A 128 1.18 2.31 -0.34
C GLY A 128 0.40 1.09 0.15
N ALA A 129 -0.85 1.26 0.59
CA ALA A 129 -1.67 0.17 1.11
C ALA A 129 -2.18 -0.78 0.03
N SER A 130 -2.25 -0.36 -1.24
CA SER A 130 -2.62 -1.23 -2.37
C SER A 130 -1.47 -2.11 -2.86
N THR A 131 -0.23 -1.72 -2.57
CA THR A 131 0.99 -2.40 -3.02
C THR A 131 1.14 -3.81 -2.42
N ASN A 132 0.52 -4.11 -1.27
CA ASN A 132 0.55 -5.45 -0.65
C ASN A 132 0.00 -6.52 -1.57
N ILE A 133 -1.21 -6.32 -2.09
CA ILE A 133 -1.85 -7.29 -2.97
C ILE A 133 -1.02 -7.47 -4.25
N LEU A 134 -0.43 -6.39 -4.77
CA LEU A 134 0.40 -6.44 -5.98
C LEU A 134 1.68 -7.24 -5.76
N VAL A 135 2.36 -7.04 -4.63
CA VAL A 135 3.60 -7.77 -4.29
C VAL A 135 3.28 -9.25 -4.06
N PHE A 136 2.21 -9.59 -3.34
CA PHE A 136 1.81 -10.99 -3.17
C PHE A 136 1.44 -11.64 -4.51
N LYS A 137 0.78 -10.91 -5.42
CA LYS A 137 0.48 -11.42 -6.77
C LYS A 137 1.75 -11.72 -7.57
N VAL A 138 2.71 -10.79 -7.59
CA VAL A 138 3.90 -10.89 -8.46
C VAL A 138 4.95 -11.82 -7.88
N LEU A 139 5.21 -11.75 -6.57
CA LEU A 139 6.30 -12.53 -5.94
C LEU A 139 5.86 -13.90 -5.46
N ALA A 140 4.59 -14.10 -5.08
CA ALA A 140 4.10 -15.42 -4.67
C ALA A 140 3.57 -16.24 -5.86
N SER A 141 3.74 -15.75 -7.10
CA SER A 141 3.43 -16.44 -8.35
C SER A 141 2.05 -17.12 -8.39
N VAL A 142 1.05 -16.52 -7.73
CA VAL A 142 -0.29 -17.10 -7.64
C VAL A 142 -0.93 -17.08 -9.03
N PRO A 143 -1.20 -18.25 -9.66
CA PRO A 143 -1.78 -18.29 -11.00
C PRO A 143 -3.23 -17.76 -10.96
N VAL A 144 -3.42 -16.54 -11.43
CA VAL A 144 -4.73 -15.87 -11.45
C VAL A 144 -5.49 -16.26 -12.72
N HIS A 145 -6.49 -17.12 -12.57
CA HIS A 145 -7.48 -17.42 -13.60
C HIS A 145 -8.84 -16.80 -13.21
N GLY A 146 -9.43 -16.02 -14.11
CA GLY A 146 -10.82 -15.52 -14.01
C GLY A 146 -11.21 -14.94 -12.64
N ALA A 147 -12.03 -15.69 -11.90
CA ALA A 147 -12.64 -15.29 -10.62
C ALA A 147 -11.62 -14.98 -9.50
N LEU A 148 -10.45 -15.63 -9.49
CA LEU A 148 -9.40 -15.36 -8.50
C LEU A 148 -8.80 -13.96 -8.67
N GLY A 149 -8.70 -13.47 -9.91
CA GLY A 149 -8.25 -12.11 -10.19
C GLY A 149 -9.24 -11.06 -9.67
N ALA A 150 -10.54 -11.31 -9.81
CA ALA A 150 -11.58 -10.39 -9.37
C ALA A 150 -11.58 -10.22 -7.85
N GLY A 151 -11.40 -11.32 -7.11
CA GLY A 151 -11.21 -11.29 -5.66
C GLY A 151 -10.00 -10.46 -5.24
N LEU A 152 -8.86 -10.64 -5.91
CA LEU A 152 -7.64 -9.85 -5.65
C LEU A 152 -7.84 -8.35 -5.92
N ALA A 153 -8.54 -7.99 -7.01
CA ALA A 153 -8.83 -6.59 -7.33
C ALA A 153 -9.76 -5.95 -6.28
N PHE A 154 -10.78 -6.69 -5.81
CA PHE A 154 -11.63 -6.25 -4.72
C PHE A 154 -10.85 -6.05 -3.42
N LEU A 155 -9.97 -7.00 -3.08
CA LEU A 155 -9.12 -6.89 -1.90
C LEU A 155 -8.13 -5.72 -1.99
N ALA A 156 -7.56 -5.46 -3.16
CA ALA A 156 -6.71 -4.30 -3.40
C ALA A 156 -7.49 -2.99 -3.21
N PHE A 157 -8.75 -2.95 -3.64
CA PHE A 157 -9.64 -1.80 -3.43
C PHE A 157 -9.97 -1.59 -1.94
N VAL A 158 -10.30 -2.66 -1.21
CA VAL A 158 -10.52 -2.60 0.24
C VAL A 158 -9.25 -2.14 0.96
N ALA A 159 -8.07 -2.65 0.57
CA ALA A 159 -6.79 -2.22 1.11
C ALA A 159 -6.50 -0.75 0.80
N PHE A 160 -6.82 -0.29 -0.41
CA PHE A 160 -6.69 1.11 -0.81
C PHE A 160 -7.57 2.01 0.06
N LEU A 161 -8.86 1.68 0.23
CA LEU A 161 -9.78 2.44 1.08
C LEU A 161 -9.30 2.46 2.54
N SER A 162 -8.83 1.33 3.06
CA SER A 162 -8.20 1.26 4.37
C SER A 162 -6.97 2.16 4.47
N GLY A 163 -6.10 2.17 3.45
CA GLY A 163 -4.95 3.07 3.38
C GLY A 163 -5.32 4.53 3.36
N VAL A 164 -6.35 4.91 2.60
CA VAL A 164 -6.90 6.27 2.58
C VAL A 164 -7.31 6.71 3.98
N VAL A 165 -8.06 5.86 4.70
CA VAL A 165 -8.60 6.19 6.03
C VAL A 165 -7.51 6.12 7.11
N LEU A 166 -6.85 4.97 7.25
CA LEU A 166 -5.94 4.68 8.37
C LEU A 166 -4.52 5.19 8.16
N ALA A 167 -3.98 5.20 6.93
CA ALA A 167 -2.67 5.79 6.69
C ALA A 167 -2.77 7.28 6.33
N GLY A 168 -3.76 7.64 5.51
CA GLY A 168 -3.97 9.00 5.03
C GLY A 168 -4.58 9.94 6.07
N LEU A 169 -5.88 9.74 6.39
CA LEU A 169 -6.61 10.64 7.31
C LEU A 169 -6.05 10.57 8.72
N LEU A 170 -5.89 9.36 9.25
CA LEU A 170 -5.36 9.16 10.60
C LEU A 170 -3.89 9.60 10.69
N GLY A 171 -3.05 9.26 9.70
CA GLY A 171 -1.65 9.72 9.67
C GLY A 171 -1.52 11.24 9.61
N TRP A 172 -2.34 11.93 8.83
CA TRP A 172 -2.40 13.40 8.82
C TRP A 172 -2.83 13.98 10.18
N SER A 173 -3.82 13.35 10.81
CA SER A 173 -4.33 13.78 12.13
C SER A 173 -3.27 13.60 13.22
N LEU A 174 -2.59 12.45 13.27
CA LEU A 174 -1.47 12.22 14.18
C LEU A 174 -0.34 13.21 13.93
N LEU A 175 0.02 13.44 12.68
CA LEU A 175 1.09 14.39 12.32
C LEU A 175 0.75 15.79 12.83
N ARG A 176 -0.50 16.23 12.69
CA ARG A 176 -0.96 17.51 13.22
C ARG A 176 -0.93 17.56 14.74
N SER A 177 -1.38 16.51 15.42
CA SER A 177 -1.32 16.42 16.88
C SER A 177 0.11 16.46 17.41
N LEU A 178 1.04 15.75 16.76
CA LEU A 178 2.46 15.76 17.09
C LEU A 178 3.10 17.16 16.89
N GLN A 179 2.69 17.87 15.83
CA GLN A 179 3.11 19.25 15.59
C GLN A 179 2.55 20.21 16.65
N LEU A 180 1.27 20.06 17.02
CA LEU A 180 0.64 20.88 18.05
C LEU A 180 1.23 20.63 19.44
N ALA A 181 1.63 19.39 19.73
CA ALA A 181 2.28 19.01 20.98
C ALA A 181 3.74 19.51 21.11
N GLY A 182 4.29 20.17 20.10
CA GLY A 182 5.67 20.66 20.12
C GLY A 182 6.76 19.58 20.06
N ALA A 183 6.38 18.30 20.05
CA ALA A 183 7.29 17.15 19.94
C ALA A 183 8.10 17.16 18.62
N VAL A 184 7.69 17.98 17.64
CA VAL A 184 8.32 18.11 16.32
C VAL A 184 8.98 19.49 16.11
N GLY A 185 9.49 20.10 17.18
CA GLY A 185 10.02 21.47 17.17
C GLY A 185 11.28 21.72 16.32
N ALA A 186 12.09 20.71 16.03
CA ALA A 186 13.37 20.87 15.30
C ALA A 186 13.41 20.19 13.91
N GLN A 187 12.36 19.44 13.56
CA GLN A 187 12.36 18.48 12.45
C GLN A 187 11.88 19.12 11.13
N CYS A 188 11.45 20.38 11.21
CA CYS A 188 10.87 21.15 10.13
C CYS A 188 11.97 21.82 9.29
N GLY A 189 12.75 21.01 8.56
CA GLY A 189 13.53 21.50 7.44
C GLY A 189 12.57 22.01 6.35
N ALA A 190 12.53 23.33 6.19
CA ALA A 190 11.64 24.10 5.31
C ALA A 190 10.17 24.20 5.74
N ALA A 191 9.76 25.45 6.02
CA ALA A 191 8.37 25.85 6.15
C ALA A 191 7.56 25.39 4.93
N PRO A 192 6.30 24.94 5.11
CA PRO A 192 5.49 24.46 4.00
C PRO A 192 5.31 25.58 2.96
N PRO A 193 5.54 25.32 1.66
CA PRO A 193 5.17 26.28 0.63
C PRO A 193 3.66 26.51 0.72
N LYS A 194 3.27 27.78 0.92
CA LYS A 194 1.88 28.25 1.00
C LYS A 194 1.21 28.18 -0.38
N GLY A 195 1.09 26.98 -0.95
CA GLY A 195 0.46 26.75 -2.25
C GLY A 195 -0.89 26.07 -2.06
N ALA A 196 -1.97 26.84 -2.15
CA ALA A 196 -3.36 26.40 -1.96
C ALA A 196 -3.63 25.00 -2.55
N CYS A 197 -4.09 24.08 -1.70
CA CYS A 197 -4.43 22.68 -1.99
C CYS A 197 -5.67 22.52 -2.90
N ARG A 198 -5.86 23.38 -3.91
CA ARG A 198 -7.05 23.36 -4.78
C ARG A 198 -6.96 22.26 -5.84
N GLY A 199 -5.77 22.02 -6.40
CA GLY A 199 -5.52 20.93 -7.37
C GLY A 199 -5.41 19.53 -6.76
N GLY A 200 -5.02 19.43 -5.48
CA GLY A 200 -4.89 18.14 -4.80
C GLY A 200 -6.23 17.40 -4.70
N LYS A 201 -7.34 18.10 -4.43
CA LYS A 201 -8.67 17.48 -4.29
C LYS A 201 -9.12 16.78 -5.58
N ALA A 202 -8.92 17.41 -6.73
CA ALA A 202 -9.21 16.82 -8.03
C ALA A 202 -8.37 15.56 -8.27
N LEU A 203 -7.07 15.58 -7.93
CA LEU A 203 -6.20 14.44 -8.15
C LEU A 203 -6.47 13.27 -7.18
N GLY A 204 -6.87 13.56 -5.93
CA GLY A 204 -7.31 12.53 -4.98
C GLY A 204 -8.63 11.87 -5.42
N ILE A 205 -9.55 12.64 -5.99
CA ILE A 205 -10.78 12.12 -6.61
C ILE A 205 -10.41 11.32 -7.87
N VAL A 206 -9.45 11.77 -8.68
CA VAL A 206 -8.95 11.03 -9.84
C VAL A 206 -8.29 9.71 -9.43
N ALA A 207 -7.49 9.68 -8.37
CA ALA A 207 -6.87 8.44 -7.87
C ALA A 207 -7.92 7.47 -7.30
N LEU A 208 -8.91 7.98 -6.56
CA LEU A 208 -10.03 7.20 -6.03
C LEU A 208 -10.92 6.66 -7.17
N THR A 209 -11.20 7.48 -8.19
CA THR A 209 -12.00 7.09 -9.36
C THR A 209 -11.22 6.15 -10.27
N LEU A 210 -9.91 6.32 -10.48
CA LEU A 210 -9.09 5.37 -11.23
C LEU A 210 -8.96 4.03 -10.51
N ALA A 211 -8.84 4.03 -9.17
CA ALA A 211 -8.89 2.81 -8.38
C ALA A 211 -10.26 2.11 -8.54
N LEU A 212 -11.36 2.87 -8.43
CA LEU A 212 -12.71 2.36 -8.60
C LEU A 212 -12.99 1.85 -10.03
N ILE A 213 -12.59 2.62 -11.06
CA ILE A 213 -12.71 2.27 -12.48
C ILE A 213 -11.84 1.06 -12.81
N GLY A 214 -10.62 0.99 -12.27
CA GLY A 214 -9.74 -0.17 -12.40
C GLY A 214 -10.37 -1.44 -11.83
N THR A 215 -11.01 -1.36 -10.67
CA THR A 215 -11.77 -2.47 -10.09
C THR A 215 -12.98 -2.84 -10.95
N ILE A 216 -13.77 -1.87 -11.42
CA ILE A 216 -14.97 -2.12 -12.25
C ILE A 216 -14.61 -2.69 -13.63
N ALA A 217 -13.62 -2.12 -14.32
CA ALA A 217 -13.17 -2.58 -15.63
C ALA A 217 -12.57 -3.99 -15.55
N PHE A 218 -11.87 -4.29 -14.46
CA PHE A 218 -11.35 -5.63 -14.21
C PHE A 218 -12.46 -6.64 -13.92
N LEU A 219 -13.50 -6.25 -13.16
CA LEU A 219 -14.71 -7.07 -12.96
C LEU A 219 -15.46 -7.32 -14.28
N ALA A 220 -15.57 -6.30 -15.14
CA ALA A 220 -16.20 -6.42 -16.45
C ALA A 220 -15.42 -7.37 -17.37
N LYS A 221 -14.08 -7.29 -17.36
CA LYS A 221 -13.23 -8.20 -18.15
C LYS A 221 -13.27 -9.63 -17.62
N SER A 222 -13.28 -9.82 -16.30
CA SER A 222 -13.44 -11.14 -15.66
C SER A 222 -14.76 -11.83 -16.07
N LYS A 223 -15.85 -11.05 -16.21
CA LYS A 223 -17.15 -11.55 -16.70
C LYS A 223 -17.12 -11.89 -18.20
N SER A 224 -16.26 -11.24 -18.98
CA SER A 224 -16.11 -11.50 -20.41
C SER A 224 -15.30 -12.78 -20.69
N ASP A 225 -14.29 -13.06 -19.87
CA ASP A 225 -13.45 -14.26 -20.00
C ASP A 225 -14.20 -15.55 -19.61
N SER A 226 -15.14 -15.47 -18.65
CA SER A 226 -16.02 -16.60 -18.31
C SER A 226 -17.06 -16.89 -19.39
N HIS A 227 -17.50 -15.88 -20.14
CA HIS A 227 -18.37 -16.07 -21.32
C HIS A 227 -17.64 -16.75 -22.48
N LEU A 228 -16.36 -16.41 -22.72
CA LEU A 228 -15.54 -17.01 -23.78
C LEU A 228 -15.14 -18.47 -23.49
N ALA A 229 -14.95 -18.82 -22.22
CA ALA A 229 -14.72 -20.20 -21.79
C ALA A 229 -15.96 -21.08 -22.06
N HIS A 230 -17.15 -20.58 -21.73
CA HIS A 230 -18.40 -21.33 -21.95
C HIS A 230 -18.75 -21.56 -23.43
N THR A 231 -18.29 -20.68 -24.34
CA THR A 231 -18.47 -20.84 -25.79
C THR A 231 -17.42 -21.75 -26.46
N ARG A 232 -16.27 -22.00 -25.82
CA ARG A 232 -15.26 -22.93 -26.34
C ARG A 232 -15.60 -24.39 -26.05
N ASP A 233 -16.42 -24.65 -25.04
CA ASP A 233 -16.87 -25.99 -24.65
C ASP A 233 -18.23 -26.38 -25.28
N ALA A 234 -18.75 -25.59 -26.23
CA ALA A 234 -19.91 -26.01 -27.01
C ALA A 234 -19.50 -27.18 -27.93
N PRO A 235 -20.10 -28.37 -27.80
CA PRO A 235 -19.72 -29.51 -28.62
C PRO A 235 -20.02 -29.22 -30.08
N THR A 236 -19.00 -29.32 -30.92
CA THR A 236 -19.19 -29.44 -32.37
C THR A 236 -19.99 -30.73 -32.62
N VAL A 237 -21.31 -30.59 -32.75
CA VAL A 237 -22.20 -31.64 -33.23
C VAL A 237 -21.76 -31.97 -34.66
N SER A 238 -20.94 -33.01 -34.81
CA SER A 238 -20.63 -33.58 -36.12
C SER A 238 -21.88 -34.32 -36.61
N ALA A 239 -22.50 -33.75 -37.63
CA ALA A 239 -23.50 -34.42 -38.44
C ALA A 239 -22.87 -35.57 -39.25
N GLY A 240 -23.63 -36.65 -39.44
CA GLY A 240 -23.34 -37.79 -40.32
C GLY A 240 -22.74 -38.98 -39.56
N THR A 241 -23.31 -40.18 -39.56
CA THR A 241 -23.67 -40.92 -40.77
C THR A 241 -24.68 -42.03 -40.44
N MET A 242 -25.75 -42.12 -41.24
CA MET A 242 -26.60 -43.30 -41.43
C MET A 242 -25.75 -44.55 -41.73
N THR A 243 -26.14 -45.71 -41.21
CA THR A 243 -26.44 -46.93 -42.00
C THR A 243 -26.85 -48.09 -41.09
N THR A 244 -28.10 -48.54 -41.24
CA THR A 244 -28.55 -49.94 -41.06
C THR A 244 -28.20 -50.73 -42.33
N PRO A 245 -28.13 -52.06 -42.31
CA PRO A 245 -29.31 -52.94 -42.19
C PRO A 245 -29.27 -53.90 -41.01
#